data_AF-A0A376TTH6-F1
#
_entry.id   AF-A0A376TTH6-F1
#
_cell.length_a   1.000
_cell.length_b   1.000
_cell.length_c   1.000
_cell.angle_alpha   90.00
_cell.angle_beta   90.00
_cell.angle_gamma   90.00
#
_symmetry.space_group_name_H-M   'P 1'
#
loop_
_entity.id
_entity.type
_entity.pdbx_description
1 polymer ?
#
loop_
_entity_poly.entity_id
_entity_poly.type
_entity_poly.pdbx_seq_one_letter_code
_entity_poly.pdbx_strand_id
1 'polypeptide(L)'
;MDKNVKAGELKLYQWMASYLPVLLIRLGIDEQTAFARKPDHQLAALQEKIAVTPQLTFNGARILELDGRQPADEILQASLRAIHAALS
;
A
#
# COMPACT_ATOMS: atom_id res chain seq x y z
N MET A 1 12.88 1.09 29.53
CA MET A 1 12.69 0.60 28.15
C MET A 1 14.07 0.50 27.50
N ASP A 2 14.54 -0.72 27.24
CA ASP A 2 15.94 -1.03 27.01
C ASP A 2 16.42 -0.62 25.59
N LYS A 3 17.51 0.17 25.50
CA LYS A 3 17.98 0.76 24.23
C LYS A 3 18.45 -0.29 23.21
N ASN A 4 18.90 -1.45 23.71
CA ASN A 4 19.40 -2.55 22.88
C ASN A 4 18.30 -3.25 22.08
N VAL A 5 17.08 -3.36 22.63
CA VAL A 5 15.93 -3.98 21.95
C VAL A 5 15.52 -3.14 20.74
N LYS A 6 15.46 -1.81 20.90
CA LYS A 6 15.10 -0.88 19.81
C LYS A 6 16.08 -0.92 18.64
N ALA A 7 17.38 -1.07 18.91
CA ALA A 7 18.40 -1.15 17.87
C ALA A 7 18.32 -2.48 17.09
N GLY A 8 18.02 -3.59 17.76
CA GLY A 8 17.81 -4.89 17.12
C GLY A 8 16.57 -4.91 16.23
N GLU A 9 15.45 -4.35 16.72
CA GLU A 9 14.21 -4.24 15.98
C GLU A 9 14.36 -3.34 14.73
N LEU A 10 15.04 -2.20 14.86
CA LEU A 10 15.31 -1.32 13.72
C LEU A 10 16.14 -2.03 12.63
N LYS A 11 17.17 -2.79 13.02
CA LYS A 11 17.97 -3.57 12.06
C LYS A 11 17.13 -4.60 11.32
N LEU A 12 16.19 -5.25 12.00
CA LEU A 12 15.29 -6.21 11.38
C LEU A 12 14.39 -5.53 10.34
N TYR A 13 13.78 -4.38 10.68
CA TYR A 13 12.96 -3.63 9.73
C TYR A 13 13.77 -3.11 8.54
N GLN A 14 15.00 -2.65 8.76
CA GLN A 14 15.90 -2.24 7.67
C GLN A 14 16.24 -3.41 6.74
N TRP A 15 16.53 -4.59 7.29
CA TRP A 15 16.77 -5.79 6.50
C TRP A 15 15.53 -6.20 5.69
N MET A 16 14.34 -6.20 6.29
CA MET A 16 13.09 -6.48 5.57
C MET A 16 12.85 -5.47 4.44
N ALA A 17 13.04 -4.19 4.71
CA ALA A 17 12.82 -3.12 3.74
C ALA A 17 13.86 -3.10 2.61
N SER A 18 14.99 -3.79 2.77
CA SER A 18 16.01 -3.91 1.71
C SER A 18 15.55 -4.71 0.49
N TYR A 19 14.51 -5.54 0.66
CA TYR A 19 13.90 -6.30 -0.43
C TYR A 19 12.84 -5.45 -1.13
N LEU A 20 13.22 -4.87 -2.27
CA LEU A 20 12.32 -4.05 -3.07
C LEU A 20 11.35 -4.92 -3.88
N PRO A 21 10.03 -4.64 -3.84
CA PRO A 21 9.09 -5.28 -4.75
C PRO A 21 9.36 -4.85 -6.20
N VAL A 22 9.23 -5.80 -7.13
CA VAL A 22 9.34 -5.52 -8.58
C VAL A 22 8.27 -4.54 -9.06
N LEU A 23 7.08 -4.61 -8.46
CA LEU A 23 5.94 -3.75 -8.69
C LEU A 23 5.08 -3.72 -7.44
N LEU A 24 4.67 -2.52 -7.03
CA LEU A 24 3.63 -2.31 -6.03
C LEU A 24 2.40 -1.73 -6.71
N ILE A 25 1.23 -2.30 -6.46
CA ILE A 25 -0.04 -1.77 -6.95
C ILE A 25 -0.81 -1.21 -5.76
N ARG A 26 -1.06 0.09 -5.78
CA ARG A 26 -1.80 0.79 -4.72
C ARG A 26 -3.19 1.14 -5.22
N LEU A 27 -4.21 0.70 -4.48
CA LEU A 27 -5.60 1.06 -4.73
C LEU A 27 -5.95 2.24 -3.82
N GLY A 28 -5.96 3.45 -4.38
CA GLY A 28 -6.41 4.64 -3.68
C GLY A 28 -7.93 4.69 -3.64
N ILE A 29 -8.53 5.02 -2.49
CA ILE A 29 -9.97 5.16 -2.34
C ILE A 29 -10.27 6.22 -1.30
N ASP A 30 -11.35 7.00 -1.52
CA ASP A 30 -11.80 7.97 -0.55
C ASP A 30 -12.52 7.29 0.62
N GLU A 31 -12.58 8.00 1.75
CA GLU A 31 -13.12 7.50 3.01
C GLU A 31 -14.60 7.12 2.87
N GLN A 32 -15.39 7.92 2.17
CA GLN A 32 -16.83 7.72 2.02
C GLN A 32 -17.10 6.42 1.24
N THR A 33 -16.40 6.23 0.11
CA THR A 33 -16.54 5.01 -0.69
C THR A 33 -16.02 3.78 0.05
N ALA A 34 -14.90 3.90 0.78
CA ALA A 34 -14.35 2.80 1.56
C ALA A 34 -15.28 2.38 2.71
N PHE A 35 -15.84 3.34 3.44
CA PHE A 35 -16.79 3.09 4.51
C PHE A 35 -18.10 2.47 3.99
N ALA A 36 -18.61 2.96 2.86
CA ALA A 36 -19.83 2.43 2.24
C ALA A 36 -19.69 0.95 1.84
N ARG A 37 -18.50 0.51 1.40
CA ARG A 37 -18.23 -0.89 1.05
C ARG A 37 -18.01 -1.79 2.26
N LYS A 38 -17.52 -1.22 3.37
CA LYS A 38 -17.18 -1.98 4.58
C LYS A 38 -17.43 -1.14 5.85
N PRO A 39 -18.69 -1.11 6.34
CA PRO A 39 -19.10 -0.20 7.42
C PRO A 39 -18.62 -0.64 8.81
N ASP A 40 -17.99 -1.80 8.95
CA ASP A 40 -17.46 -2.34 10.21
C ASP A 40 -16.08 -1.78 10.61
N HIS A 41 -15.54 -0.80 9.86
CA HIS A 41 -14.30 -0.12 10.22
C HIS A 41 -14.52 1.14 11.07
N GLN A 42 -13.70 1.32 12.10
CA GLN A 42 -13.62 2.58 12.84
C GLN A 42 -13.15 3.69 11.89
N LEU A 43 -14.00 4.69 11.67
CA LEU A 43 -13.80 5.80 10.74
C LEU A 43 -12.42 6.48 10.90
N ALA A 44 -12.00 6.70 12.15
CA ALA A 44 -10.73 7.32 12.49
C ALA A 44 -9.50 6.54 11.98
N ALA A 45 -9.53 5.20 12.05
CA ALA A 45 -8.45 4.37 11.54
C ALA A 45 -8.42 4.34 10.00
N LEU A 46 -9.56 4.55 9.35
CA LEU A 46 -9.66 4.66 7.89
C LEU A 46 -9.07 5.99 7.41
N GLN A 47 -9.39 7.10 8.09
CA GLN A 47 -8.84 8.43 7.82
C GLN A 47 -7.31 8.45 7.89
N GLU A 48 -6.75 7.90 8.97
CA GLU A 48 -5.29 7.83 9.15
C GLU A 48 -4.62 7.04 8.00
N LYS A 49 -5.19 5.88 7.64
CA LYS A 49 -4.67 5.07 6.53
C LYS A 49 -4.74 5.79 5.19
N ILE A 50 -5.82 6.50 4.91
CA ILE A 50 -5.98 7.27 3.66
C ILE A 50 -4.97 8.41 3.60
N ALA A 51 -4.66 9.07 4.72
CA ALA A 51 -3.69 10.15 4.77
C ALA A 51 -2.24 9.67 4.65
N VAL A 52 -1.88 8.55 5.29
CA VAL A 52 -0.49 8.08 5.41
C VAL A 52 -0.06 7.15 4.28
N THR A 53 -0.93 6.25 3.83
CA THR A 53 -0.57 5.21 2.84
C THR A 53 -0.02 5.77 1.52
N PRO A 54 -0.56 6.86 0.95
CA PRO A 54 -0.02 7.45 -0.28
C PRO A 54 1.42 7.97 -0.14
N GLN A 55 1.85 8.30 1.09
CA GLN A 55 3.18 8.82 1.37
C GLN A 55 4.26 7.72 1.47
N LEU A 56 3.85 6.45 1.55
CA LEU A 56 4.79 5.34 1.64
C LEU A 56 5.48 5.13 0.28
N THR A 57 6.79 5.29 0.22
CA THR A 57 7.55 5.16 -1.03
C THR A 57 8.12 3.77 -1.27
N PHE A 58 8.00 2.87 -0.29
CA PHE A 58 8.54 1.50 -0.35
C PHE A 58 9.99 1.46 -0.86
N ASN A 59 10.84 2.33 -0.29
CA ASN A 59 12.24 2.49 -0.66
C ASN A 59 12.46 2.80 -2.15
N GLY A 60 11.52 3.53 -2.77
CA GLY A 60 11.60 3.94 -4.16
C GLY A 60 11.19 2.85 -5.16
N ALA A 61 10.51 1.79 -4.70
CA ALA A 61 9.97 0.77 -5.59
C ALA A 61 9.03 1.37 -6.63
N ARG A 62 8.88 0.69 -7.76
CA ARG A 62 7.91 1.07 -8.80
C ARG A 62 6.49 0.90 -8.24
N ILE A 63 5.75 2.00 -8.16
CA ILE A 63 4.37 2.03 -7.69
C ILE A 63 3.43 2.36 -8.85
N LEU A 64 2.45 1.50 -9.09
CA LEU A 64 1.27 1.78 -9.91
C LEU A 64 0.14 2.25 -8.99
N GLU A 65 -0.32 3.48 -9.21
CA GLU A 65 -1.50 4.03 -8.54
C GLU A 65 -2.74 3.73 -9.37
N LEU A 66 -3.74 3.10 -8.76
CA LEU A 66 -5.05 2.87 -9.35
C LEU A 66 -6.15 3.49 -8.50
N ASP A 67 -7.20 3.98 -9.14
CA ASP A 67 -8.39 4.47 -8.46
C ASP A 67 -9.30 3.29 -8.11
N GLY A 68 -9.38 2.96 -6.83
CA GLY A 68 -10.19 1.89 -6.27
C GLY A 68 -11.71 2.10 -6.42
N ARG A 69 -12.14 3.26 -6.91
CA ARG A 69 -13.54 3.56 -7.24
C ARG A 69 -13.93 3.07 -8.63
N GLN A 70 -12.97 2.77 -9.50
CA GLN A 70 -13.24 2.22 -10.83
C GLN A 70 -13.92 0.85 -10.75
N PRO A 71 -14.60 0.42 -11.83
CA PRO A 71 -15.13 -0.95 -11.93
C PRO A 71 -14.04 -2.00 -11.68
N ALA A 72 -14.39 -3.08 -10.99
CA ALA A 72 -13.45 -4.13 -10.62
C ALA A 72 -12.69 -4.72 -11.82
N ASP A 73 -13.38 -4.88 -12.95
CA ASP A 73 -12.78 -5.39 -14.19
C ASP A 73 -11.72 -4.44 -14.76
N GLU A 74 -11.94 -3.12 -14.70
CA GLU A 74 -10.96 -2.14 -15.16
C GLU A 74 -9.70 -2.18 -14.31
N ILE A 75 -9.86 -2.23 -12.98
CA ILE A 75 -8.76 -2.32 -12.01
C ILE A 75 -7.98 -3.63 -12.24
N LEU A 76 -8.68 -4.75 -12.41
CA LEU A 76 -8.07 -6.06 -12.66
C LEU A 76 -7.24 -6.05 -13.95
N GLN A 77 -7.82 -5.56 -15.05
CA GLN A 77 -7.13 -5.51 -16.33
C GLN A 77 -5.91 -4.58 -16.30
N ALA A 78 -6.00 -3.43 -15.64
CA ALA A 78 -4.86 -2.54 -15.45
C ALA A 78 -3.74 -3.20 -14.63
N SER A 79 -4.12 -3.90 -13.57
CA SER A 79 -3.19 -4.63 -12.71
C SER A 79 -2.45 -5.74 -13.46
N LEU A 80 -3.17 -6.57 -14.22
CA LEU A 80 -2.59 -7.65 -15.01
C LEU A 80 -1.61 -7.13 -16.08
N ARG A 81 -1.98 -6.05 -16.78
CA ARG A 81 -1.08 -5.40 -17.75
C ARG A 81 0.23 -4.93 -17.11
N ALA A 82 0.14 -4.30 -15.94
CA ALA A 82 1.31 -3.80 -15.23
C ALA A 82 2.21 -4.93 -14.72
N ILE A 83 1.62 -6.03 -14.21
CA ILE A 83 2.35 -7.23 -13.79
C ILE A 83 3.10 -7.82 -14.98
N HIS A 84 2.43 -8.01 -16.13
CA HIS A 84 3.07 -8.54 -17.32
C HIS A 84 4.24 -7.67 -17.80
N ALA A 85 4.05 -6.35 -17.82
CA ALA A 85 5.10 -5.39 -18.20
C ALA A 85 6.26 -5.29 -17.19
N ALA A 86 6.09 -5.76 -15.95
CA ALA A 86 7.14 -5.78 -14.93
C ALA A 86 7.95 -7.09 -14.92
N LEU A 87 7.41 -8.16 -15.52
CA LEU A 87 8.02 -9.50 -15.57
C LEU A 87 8.57 -9.87 -16.95
N SER A 88 8.30 -9.06 -17.97
CA SER A 88 8.84 -9.22 -19.33
C SER A 88 10.15 -8.44 -19.48
#